data_AF-A0A1A7RAZ8-F1
#
_entry.id   AF-A0A1A7RAZ8-F1
#
_cell.length_a   1.000
_cell.length_b   1.000
_cell.length_c   1.000
_cell.angle_alpha   90.00
_cell.angle_beta   90.00
_cell.angle_gamma   90.00
#
_symmetry.space_group_name_H-M   'P 1'
#
loop_
_entity.id
_entity.type
_entity.pdbx_description
1 polymer ?
#
loop_
_entity_poly.entity_id
_entity_poly.type
_entity_poly.pdbx_seq_one_letter_code
_entity_poly.pdbx_strand_id
1 'polypeptide(L)'
;MDKLFAAAALFGLLLWVWAEFFRAIPNLEQVGVLKNFQLTTKEEIQGRFTVLDKRYYSAGHRLLHPAAPTVVGGFQDLAYVSNIDLLLSQNQQSYQTLKQQFEWTQDSRCFELKAKSSTSAPLAQTSEQLFNMSVIASTEAVANQIRRLKAGQQVQLQAEWVDVHSIKTGRAFNIAAARHGQHCRIYKINAMQIL
;
A
#
# COMPACT_ATOMS: atom_id res chain seq x y z
N MET A 1 -39.16 9.50 14.25
CA MET A 1 -38.03 8.54 14.31
C MET A 1 -37.12 8.67 13.09
N ASP A 2 -37.65 8.86 11.88
CA ASP A 2 -36.87 8.92 10.63
C ASP A 2 -35.79 10.01 10.58
N LYS A 3 -36.04 11.19 11.16
CA LYS A 3 -35.05 12.29 11.21
C LYS A 3 -33.83 11.95 12.08
N LEU A 4 -34.01 11.16 13.15
CA LEU A 4 -32.92 10.72 14.02
C LEU A 4 -32.05 9.66 13.34
N PHE A 5 -32.67 8.72 12.62
CA PHE A 5 -31.94 7.73 11.83
C PHE A 5 -31.15 8.36 10.68
N ALA A 6 -31.72 9.36 9.98
CA ALA A 6 -31.01 10.09 8.93
C ALA A 6 -29.81 10.88 9.48
N ALA A 7 -29.97 11.54 10.63
CA ALA A 7 -28.88 12.25 11.30
C ALA A 7 -27.75 11.30 11.77
N ALA A 8 -28.10 10.15 12.34
CA ALA A 8 -27.14 9.13 12.74
C ALA A 8 -26.38 8.55 11.53
N ALA A 9 -27.06 8.33 10.41
CA ALA A 9 -26.42 7.86 9.17
C ALA A 9 -25.46 8.89 8.58
N LEU A 10 -25.84 10.18 8.56
CA LEU A 10 -24.96 11.27 8.11
C LEU A 10 -23.75 11.45 9.02
N PHE A 11 -23.95 11.37 10.35
CA PHE A 11 -22.86 11.44 11.31
C PHE A 11 -21.91 10.24 11.18
N GLY A 12 -22.44 9.03 10.99
CA GLY A 12 -21.65 7.84 10.71
C GLY A 12 -20.85 7.96 9.41
N LEU A 13 -21.44 8.51 8.34
CA LEU A 13 -20.76 8.80 7.09
C LEU A 13 -19.64 9.83 7.27
N LEU A 14 -19.88 10.91 8.01
CA LEU A 14 -18.87 11.92 8.33
C LEU A 14 -17.71 11.29 9.10
N LEU A 15 -17.99 10.50 10.14
CA LEU A 15 -16.97 9.79 10.91
C LEU A 15 -16.20 8.79 10.05
N TRP A 16 -16.85 8.08 9.15
CA TRP A 16 -16.20 7.12 8.25
C TRP A 16 -15.28 7.82 7.24
N VAL A 17 -15.76 8.88 6.59
CA VAL A 17 -14.96 9.72 5.69
C VAL A 17 -13.77 10.33 6.44
N TRP A 18 -13.98 10.79 7.67
CA TRP A 18 -12.94 11.35 8.52
C TRP A 18 -11.90 10.29 8.89
N ALA A 19 -12.32 9.11 9.34
CA ALA A 19 -11.43 8.01 9.70
C ALA A 19 -10.59 7.53 8.51
N GLU A 20 -11.16 7.42 7.30
CA GLU A 20 -10.41 7.07 6.08
C GLU A 20 -9.46 8.21 5.66
N PHE A 21 -9.87 9.48 5.77
CA PHE A 21 -9.04 10.63 5.39
C PHE A 21 -7.84 10.86 6.32
N PHE A 22 -7.99 10.55 7.61
CA PHE A 22 -6.95 10.71 8.64
C PHE A 22 -6.16 9.43 8.93
N ARG A 23 -6.30 8.36 8.13
CA ARG A 23 -5.38 7.21 8.23
C ARG A 23 -3.95 7.65 7.92
N ALA A 24 -3.16 7.79 8.97
CA ALA A 24 -1.75 8.13 8.89
C ALA A 24 -1.00 6.99 8.19
N ILE A 25 -0.13 7.35 7.24
CA ILE A 25 0.81 6.41 6.63
C ILE A 25 2.12 6.53 7.41
N PRO A 26 2.66 5.44 7.98
CA PRO A 26 3.92 5.46 8.70
C PRO A 26 5.05 5.86 7.74
N ASN A 27 6.07 6.48 8.29
CA ASN A 27 7.25 6.88 7.54
C ASN A 27 8.52 6.70 8.37
N LEU A 28 9.67 6.65 7.71
CA LEU A 28 10.94 6.34 8.36
C LEU A 28 11.48 7.45 9.27
N GLU A 29 11.04 8.70 9.08
CA GLU A 29 11.39 9.83 9.96
C GLU A 29 10.67 9.77 11.31
N GLN A 30 9.62 8.95 11.44
CA GLN A 30 8.93 8.77 12.72
C GLN A 30 9.84 8.18 13.78
N VAL A 31 9.82 8.80 14.96
CA VAL A 31 10.65 8.41 16.10
C VAL A 31 10.41 6.94 16.44
N GLY A 32 11.49 6.16 16.43
CA GLY A 32 11.47 4.75 16.81
C GLY A 32 11.23 3.76 15.67
N VAL A 33 10.85 4.17 14.46
CA VAL A 33 10.69 3.23 13.34
C VAL A 33 12.01 2.54 13.02
N LEU A 34 13.08 3.30 12.74
CA LEU A 34 14.41 2.75 12.47
C LEU A 34 15.10 2.10 13.69
N LYS A 35 14.55 2.28 14.90
CA LYS A 35 15.01 1.55 16.09
C LYS A 35 14.42 0.14 16.18
N ASN A 36 13.28 -0.10 15.54
CA ASN A 36 12.58 -1.39 15.57
C ASN A 36 12.72 -2.17 14.26
N PHE A 37 12.97 -1.49 13.14
CA PHE A 37 13.05 -2.09 11.81
C PHE A 37 14.37 -1.75 11.10
N GLN A 38 14.97 -2.75 10.47
CA GLN A 38 16.10 -2.61 9.58
C GLN A 38 15.64 -2.83 8.14
N LEU A 39 15.99 -1.90 7.26
CA LEU A 39 15.72 -1.98 5.82
C LEU A 39 17.03 -2.25 5.09
N THR A 40 17.02 -3.21 4.18
CA THR A 40 18.15 -3.52 3.30
C THR A 40 17.71 -3.37 1.85
N THR A 41 18.27 -2.39 1.14
CA THR A 41 17.99 -2.13 -0.27
C THR A 41 18.49 -3.27 -1.16
N LYS A 42 17.65 -3.70 -2.09
CA LYS A 42 17.95 -4.72 -3.10
C LYS A 42 18.11 -4.13 -4.48
N GLU A 43 17.16 -3.28 -4.86
CA GLU A 43 17.05 -2.76 -6.23
C GLU A 43 16.35 -1.41 -6.19
N GLU A 44 16.84 -0.46 -7.00
CA GLU A 44 16.22 0.84 -7.20
C GLU A 44 15.25 0.78 -8.38
N ILE A 45 14.09 1.41 -8.22
CA ILE A 45 13.07 1.53 -9.27
C ILE A 45 12.69 2.99 -9.43
N GLN A 46 12.80 3.47 -10.66
CA GLN A 46 12.34 4.80 -11.02
C GLN A 46 11.54 4.75 -12.31
N GLY A 47 10.47 5.52 -12.38
CA GLY A 47 9.68 5.59 -13.60
C GLY A 47 8.37 6.32 -13.46
N ARG A 48 7.64 6.35 -14.57
CA ARG A 48 6.25 6.81 -14.60
C ARG A 48 5.33 5.61 -14.47
N PHE A 49 4.32 5.75 -13.63
CA PHE A 49 3.36 4.70 -13.34
C PHE A 49 1.94 5.26 -13.38
N THR A 50 0.99 4.42 -13.74
CA THR A 50 -0.44 4.66 -13.53
C THR A 50 -0.88 3.94 -12.25
N VAL A 51 -1.53 4.65 -11.35
CA VAL A 51 -2.11 4.05 -10.13
C VAL A 51 -3.37 3.28 -10.53
N LEU A 52 -3.41 1.96 -10.30
CA LEU A 52 -4.60 1.15 -10.57
C LEU A 52 -5.48 1.01 -9.33
N ASP A 53 -4.87 0.75 -8.17
CA ASP A 53 -5.58 0.63 -6.89
C ASP A 53 -4.66 1.01 -5.72
N LYS A 54 -5.28 1.34 -4.59
CA LYS A 54 -4.61 1.59 -3.32
C LYS A 54 -5.47 1.07 -2.19
N ARG A 55 -4.89 0.24 -1.33
CA ARG A 55 -5.61 -0.36 -0.20
C ARG A 55 -4.81 -0.19 1.08
N TYR A 56 -5.50 0.20 2.14
CA TYR A 56 -4.92 0.25 3.48
C TYR A 56 -4.92 -1.15 4.08
N TYR A 57 -3.79 -1.53 4.64
CA TYR A 57 -3.62 -2.72 5.44
C TYR A 57 -3.58 -2.33 6.91
N SER A 58 -4.56 -2.81 7.68
CA SER A 58 -4.49 -2.77 9.14
C SER A 58 -3.91 -4.09 9.65
N ALA A 59 -3.07 -4.02 10.69
CA ALA A 59 -2.75 -5.20 11.49
C ALA A 59 -4.07 -5.89 11.89
N GLY A 60 -4.15 -7.21 11.72
CA GLY A 60 -5.37 -7.96 12.00
C GLY A 60 -5.92 -7.67 13.40
N HIS A 61 -7.25 -7.71 13.55
CA HIS A 61 -8.03 -7.35 14.74
C HIS A 61 -7.56 -7.90 16.11
N ARG A 62 -6.57 -8.79 16.15
CA ARG A 62 -5.94 -9.30 17.39
C ARG A 62 -4.81 -8.42 17.92
N LEU A 63 -4.39 -7.37 17.20
CA LEU A 63 -3.40 -6.39 17.68
C LEU A 63 -4.10 -5.08 18.06
N LEU A 64 -4.95 -5.14 19.09
CA LEU A 64 -5.46 -3.95 19.80
C LEU A 64 -4.36 -3.34 20.67
N HIS A 65 -3.23 -2.99 20.09
CA HIS A 65 -2.29 -2.10 20.74
C HIS A 65 -2.07 -0.92 19.81
N PRO A 66 -2.79 0.20 20.00
CA PRO A 66 -2.20 1.48 19.64
C PRO A 66 -0.98 1.58 20.55
N ALA A 67 0.18 1.12 20.06
CA ALA A 67 1.40 1.32 20.79
C ALA A 67 1.57 2.83 20.85
N ALA A 68 1.27 3.39 22.03
CA ALA A 68 1.56 4.76 22.36
C ALA A 68 3.00 5.04 21.93
N PRO A 69 3.29 6.21 21.33
CA PRO A 69 4.58 6.55 20.72
C PRO A 69 5.78 6.55 21.69
N THR A 70 5.57 6.10 22.94
CA THR A 70 6.52 6.10 24.05
C THR A 70 7.13 4.73 24.38
N VAL A 71 6.62 3.61 23.84
CA VAL A 71 7.14 2.27 24.19
C VAL A 71 8.00 1.68 23.07
N VAL A 72 9.31 1.79 23.24
CA VAL A 72 10.32 1.13 22.40
C VAL A 72 10.18 -0.40 22.56
N GLY A 73 10.05 -1.16 21.46
CA GLY A 73 10.11 -2.62 21.46
C GLY A 73 8.78 -3.41 21.39
N GLY A 74 7.64 -2.73 21.17
CA GLY A 74 6.32 -3.36 20.94
C GLY A 74 5.88 -3.48 19.47
N PHE A 75 6.58 -2.83 18.54
CA PHE A 75 6.22 -2.76 17.12
C PHE A 75 6.79 -3.96 16.34
N GLN A 76 6.05 -5.07 16.30
CA GLN A 76 6.49 -6.29 15.58
C GLN A 76 5.63 -6.64 14.37
N ASP A 77 4.72 -5.75 13.96
CA ASP A 77 3.91 -5.90 12.75
C ASP A 77 4.45 -5.00 11.63
N LEU A 78 4.46 -5.51 10.40
CA LEU A 78 4.81 -4.73 9.21
C LEU A 78 3.92 -3.49 9.06
N ALA A 79 2.66 -3.54 9.54
CA ALA A 79 1.74 -2.41 9.52
C ALA A 79 2.30 -1.12 10.16
N TYR A 80 3.27 -1.22 11.08
CA TYR A 80 3.87 -0.04 11.72
C TYR A 80 4.89 0.70 10.85
N VAL A 81 5.32 0.11 9.73
CA VAL A 81 6.24 0.73 8.77
C VAL A 81 5.66 0.74 7.35
N SER A 82 4.75 -0.18 7.05
CA SER A 82 4.00 -0.27 5.80
C SER A 82 2.56 -0.69 6.09
N ASN A 83 1.62 0.26 6.06
CA ASN A 83 0.18 0.02 6.23
C ASN A 83 -0.63 0.25 4.96
N ILE A 84 0.03 0.34 3.81
CA ILE A 84 -0.63 0.65 2.55
C ILE A 84 0.02 -0.10 1.42
N ASP A 85 -0.84 -0.60 0.53
CA ASP A 85 -0.45 -1.34 -0.66
C ASP A 85 -0.95 -0.59 -1.89
N LEU A 86 -0.10 -0.49 -2.91
CA LEU A 86 -0.38 0.11 -4.20
C LEU A 86 -0.30 -0.95 -5.28
N LEU A 87 -1.26 -0.90 -6.20
CA LEU A 87 -1.16 -1.56 -7.49
C LEU A 87 -0.85 -0.51 -8.53
N LEU A 88 0.36 -0.57 -9.10
CA LEU A 88 0.80 0.35 -10.14
C LEU A 88 0.99 -0.38 -11.48
N SER A 89 0.91 0.36 -12.58
CA SER A 89 1.15 -0.17 -13.91
C SER A 89 2.08 0.72 -14.71
N GLN A 90 3.01 0.11 -15.44
CA GLN A 90 3.80 0.77 -16.49
C GLN A 90 3.24 0.50 -17.90
N ASN A 91 2.06 -0.13 -18.00
CA ASN A 91 1.43 -0.39 -19.27
C ASN A 91 1.03 0.93 -19.96
N GLN A 92 1.16 0.98 -21.29
CA GLN A 92 0.77 2.11 -22.12
C GLN A 92 -0.75 2.27 -22.23
N GLN A 93 -1.52 1.21 -21.93
CA GLN A 93 -2.97 1.23 -21.92
C GLN A 93 -3.51 2.15 -20.81
N SER A 94 -4.64 2.79 -21.09
CA SER A 94 -5.30 3.64 -20.10
C SER A 94 -5.84 2.82 -18.94
N TYR A 95 -5.97 3.47 -17.77
CA TYR A 95 -6.63 2.88 -16.60
C TYR A 95 -8.03 2.33 -16.93
N GLN A 96 -8.81 3.03 -17.76
CA GLN A 96 -10.16 2.58 -18.13
C GLN A 96 -10.13 1.32 -18.98
N THR A 97 -9.19 1.24 -19.93
CA THR A 97 -8.99 0.04 -20.75
C THR A 97 -8.63 -1.16 -19.87
N LEU A 98 -7.68 -0.99 -18.95
CA LEU A 98 -7.29 -2.04 -18.01
C LEU A 98 -8.47 -2.48 -17.14
N LYS A 99 -9.27 -1.54 -16.63
CA LYS A 99 -10.46 -1.82 -15.82
C LYS A 99 -11.58 -2.53 -16.60
N GLN A 100 -11.67 -2.32 -17.91
CA GLN A 100 -12.63 -3.01 -18.77
C GLN A 100 -12.20 -4.44 -19.08
N GLN A 101 -10.89 -4.70 -19.13
CA GLN A 101 -10.32 -6.00 -19.49
C GLN A 101 -10.07 -6.89 -18.29
N PHE A 102 -9.75 -6.30 -17.14
CA PHE A 102 -9.30 -7.01 -15.96
C PHE A 102 -10.05 -6.58 -14.70
N GLU A 103 -10.07 -7.49 -13.73
CA GLU A 103 -10.44 -7.23 -12.35
C GLU A 103 -9.21 -7.49 -11.47
N TRP A 104 -9.09 -6.72 -10.40
CA TRP A 104 -8.04 -6.95 -9.42
C TRP A 104 -8.62 -7.04 -8.00
N THR A 105 -8.17 -8.07 -7.29
CA THR A 105 -8.54 -8.34 -5.90
C THR A 105 -7.30 -8.44 -5.05
N GLN A 106 -7.37 -8.07 -3.79
CA GLN A 106 -6.23 -8.17 -2.89
C GLN A 106 -6.41 -9.36 -1.94
N ASP A 107 -5.44 -10.27 -1.93
CA ASP A 107 -5.29 -11.30 -0.91
C ASP A 107 -3.94 -11.13 -0.19
N SER A 108 -3.96 -11.15 1.14
CA SER A 108 -2.74 -11.16 1.96
C SER A 108 -1.72 -10.05 1.58
N ARG A 109 -2.22 -8.84 1.29
CA ARG A 109 -1.49 -7.63 0.84
C ARG A 109 -0.94 -7.66 -0.60
N CYS A 110 -1.29 -8.67 -1.37
CA CYS A 110 -0.86 -8.83 -2.76
C CYS A 110 -2.08 -8.74 -3.69
N PHE A 111 -2.01 -7.95 -4.77
CA PHE A 111 -3.10 -7.91 -5.74
C PHE A 111 -2.95 -9.02 -6.77
N GLU A 112 -4.04 -9.72 -7.01
CA GLU A 112 -4.22 -10.68 -8.07
C GLU A 112 -4.99 -10.05 -9.22
N LEU A 113 -4.50 -10.24 -10.44
CA LEU A 113 -5.18 -9.83 -11.67
C LEU A 113 -5.96 -10.99 -12.26
N LYS A 114 -7.22 -10.75 -12.63
CA LYS A 114 -8.09 -11.72 -13.31
C LYS A 114 -8.62 -11.12 -14.60
N ALA A 115 -8.53 -11.88 -15.68
CA ALA A 115 -9.11 -11.51 -16.96
C ALA A 115 -10.64 -11.62 -16.86
N LYS A 116 -11.36 -10.60 -17.35
CA LYS A 116 -12.80 -10.69 -17.52
C LYS A 116 -13.13 -11.63 -18.69
N SER A 117 -14.26 -12.32 -18.62
CA SER A 117 -14.67 -13.29 -19.66
C SER A 117 -14.72 -12.72 -21.08
N SER A 118 -14.88 -11.41 -21.23
CA SER A 118 -14.93 -10.70 -22.50
C SER A 118 -13.56 -10.24 -23.04
N THR A 119 -12.45 -10.43 -22.30
CA THR A 119 -11.13 -9.95 -22.75
C THR A 119 -10.36 -11.04 -23.51
N SER A 120 -9.77 -10.66 -24.64
CA SER A 120 -8.74 -11.45 -25.33
C SER A 120 -7.32 -10.99 -24.98
N ALA A 121 -7.18 -10.00 -24.09
CA ALA A 121 -5.89 -9.45 -23.72
C ALA A 121 -5.04 -10.50 -22.96
N PRO A 122 -3.73 -10.60 -23.25
CA PRO A 122 -2.86 -11.58 -22.64
C PRO A 122 -2.63 -11.25 -21.17
N LEU A 123 -3.26 -12.03 -20.28
CA LEU A 123 -3.20 -11.84 -18.83
C LEU A 123 -1.76 -11.89 -18.30
N ALA A 124 -0.98 -12.88 -18.73
CA ALA A 124 0.40 -13.06 -18.27
C ALA A 124 1.29 -11.84 -18.58
N GLN A 125 1.25 -11.37 -19.83
CA GLN A 125 2.00 -10.20 -20.27
C GLN A 125 1.56 -8.91 -19.55
N THR A 126 0.25 -8.76 -19.31
CA THR A 126 -0.27 -7.60 -18.58
C THR A 126 0.21 -7.63 -17.13
N SER A 127 0.16 -8.80 -16.48
CA SER A 127 0.60 -8.98 -15.09
C SER A 127 2.09 -8.70 -14.88
N GLU A 128 2.95 -8.99 -15.86
CA GLU A 128 4.38 -8.65 -15.79
C GLU A 128 4.65 -7.14 -15.77
N GLN A 129 3.71 -6.33 -16.27
CA GLN A 129 3.79 -4.86 -16.27
C GLN A 129 3.11 -4.23 -15.04
N LEU A 130 2.64 -5.05 -14.11
CA LEU A 130 2.04 -4.60 -12.86
C LEU A 130 3.03 -4.70 -11.69
N PHE A 131 2.97 -3.70 -10.83
CA PHE A 131 3.80 -3.59 -9.65
C PHE A 131 2.91 -3.62 -8.42
N ASN A 132 3.01 -4.72 -7.67
CA ASN A 132 2.39 -4.85 -6.35
C ASN A 132 3.36 -4.34 -5.30
N MET A 133 3.06 -3.17 -4.75
CA MET A 133 3.96 -2.49 -3.82
C MET A 133 3.30 -2.37 -2.46
N SER A 134 3.82 -3.06 -1.46
CA SER A 134 3.58 -2.65 -0.07
C SER A 134 4.56 -1.54 0.28
N VAL A 135 4.04 -0.40 0.68
CA VAL A 135 4.80 0.85 0.66
C VAL A 135 5.27 1.24 2.04
N ILE A 136 6.52 1.68 2.12
CA ILE A 136 7.12 2.40 3.23
C ILE A 136 7.41 3.82 2.72
N ALA A 137 6.91 4.85 3.38
CA ALA A 137 7.26 6.22 3.03
C ALA A 137 8.62 6.58 3.67
N SER A 138 9.54 7.16 2.90
CA SER A 138 10.80 7.68 3.44
C SER A 138 10.58 8.85 4.40
N THR A 139 9.67 9.76 4.05
CA THR A 139 9.40 11.01 4.79
C THR A 139 7.91 11.24 5.02
N GLU A 140 7.56 12.18 5.89
CA GLU A 140 6.16 12.59 6.06
C GLU A 140 5.57 13.19 4.77
N ALA A 141 6.36 13.96 4.02
CA ALA A 141 5.93 14.54 2.75
C ALA A 141 5.53 13.45 1.73
N VAL A 142 6.35 12.40 1.61
CA VAL A 142 6.06 11.25 0.76
C VAL A 142 4.83 10.49 1.25
N ALA A 143 4.69 10.27 2.56
CA ALA A 143 3.50 9.65 3.16
C ALA A 143 2.23 10.43 2.78
N ASN A 144 2.29 11.77 2.84
CA ASN A 144 1.19 12.65 2.47
C ASN A 144 0.84 12.57 0.97
N GLN A 145 1.83 12.40 0.09
CA GLN A 145 1.59 12.20 -1.34
C GLN A 145 0.92 10.85 -1.62
N ILE A 146 1.44 9.76 -1.06
CA ILE A 146 0.87 8.41 -1.20
C ILE A 146 -0.59 8.39 -0.74
N ARG A 147 -0.88 9.04 0.39
CA ARG A 147 -2.24 9.15 0.94
C ARG A 147 -3.22 9.83 -0.02
N ARG A 148 -2.76 10.75 -0.87
CA ARG A 148 -3.60 11.49 -1.81
C ARG A 148 -3.81 10.80 -3.16
N LEU A 149 -3.07 9.72 -3.42
CA LEU A 149 -3.20 8.97 -4.67
C LEU A 149 -4.62 8.46 -4.90
N LYS A 150 -5.06 8.53 -6.16
CA LYS A 150 -6.32 8.00 -6.66
C LYS A 150 -6.06 7.11 -7.87
N ALA A 151 -6.91 6.12 -8.06
CA ALA A 151 -6.87 5.27 -9.24
C ALA A 151 -7.02 6.12 -10.53
N GLY A 152 -6.27 5.75 -11.56
CA GLY A 152 -6.17 6.44 -12.83
C GLY A 152 -5.15 7.59 -12.89
N GLN A 153 -4.58 8.02 -11.76
CA GLN A 153 -3.55 9.07 -11.76
C GLN A 153 -2.23 8.54 -12.29
N GLN A 154 -1.51 9.40 -13.02
CA GLN A 154 -0.11 9.16 -13.34
C GLN A 154 0.78 9.73 -12.25
N VAL A 155 1.85 9.02 -11.94
CA VAL A 155 2.84 9.43 -10.96
C VAL A 155 4.24 9.21 -11.50
N GLN A 156 5.14 10.14 -11.23
CA GLN A 156 6.58 9.90 -11.28
C GLN A 156 7.01 9.37 -9.91
N LEU A 157 7.67 8.22 -9.89
CA LEU A 157 8.04 7.50 -8.67
C LEU A 157 9.55 7.23 -8.65
N GLN A 158 10.16 7.40 -7.48
CA GLN A 158 11.47 6.86 -7.12
C GLN A 158 11.32 6.02 -5.86
N ALA A 159 11.65 4.73 -5.96
CA ALA A 159 11.47 3.76 -4.91
C ALA A 159 12.64 2.76 -4.87
N GLU A 160 12.73 2.04 -3.78
CA GLU A 160 13.69 0.97 -3.56
C GLU A 160 12.95 -0.28 -3.11
N TRP A 161 13.17 -1.41 -3.78
CA TRP A 161 12.82 -2.71 -3.23
C TRP A 161 13.71 -2.96 -2.01
N VAL A 162 13.09 -3.23 -0.87
CA VAL A 162 13.78 -3.45 0.40
C VAL A 162 13.36 -4.77 1.04
N ASP A 163 14.32 -5.44 1.68
CA ASP A 163 14.01 -6.43 2.72
C ASP A 163 13.80 -5.69 4.05
N VAL A 164 12.80 -6.11 4.82
CA VAL A 164 12.52 -5.53 6.14
C VAL A 164 12.69 -6.59 7.21
N HIS A 165 13.48 -6.27 8.23
CA HIS A 165 13.71 -7.13 9.38
C HIS A 165 13.34 -6.40 10.67
N SER A 166 12.77 -7.14 11.62
CA SER A 166 12.68 -6.64 13.00
C SER A 166 14.06 -6.70 13.65
N ILE A 167 14.55 -5.59 14.17
CA ILE A 167 15.85 -5.53 14.86
C ILE A 167 15.82 -6.39 16.14
N LYS A 168 14.72 -6.32 16.90
CA LYS A 168 14.59 -7.02 18.18
C LYS A 168 14.58 -8.54 18.02
N THR A 169 13.92 -9.05 16.98
CA THR A 169 13.67 -10.50 16.82
C THR A 169 14.48 -11.13 15.69
N GLY A 170 15.13 -10.33 14.85
CA GLY A 170 15.79 -10.79 13.62
C GLY A 170 14.80 -11.28 12.55
N ARG A 171 13.49 -11.25 12.80
CA ARG A 171 12.48 -11.80 11.89
C ARG A 171 12.39 -10.98 10.61
N ALA A 172 12.53 -11.65 9.48
CA ALA A 172 12.22 -11.09 8.16
C ALA A 172 10.71 -10.95 7.95
N PHE A 173 10.28 -9.82 7.40
CA PHE A 173 8.92 -9.60 6.93
C PHE A 173 8.83 -9.94 5.44
N ASN A 174 8.02 -10.94 5.12
CA ASN A 174 7.75 -11.35 3.76
C ASN A 174 6.27 -11.13 3.44
N ILE A 175 5.97 -10.54 2.29
CA ILE A 175 4.59 -10.36 1.82
C ILE A 175 4.26 -11.51 0.90
N ALA A 176 3.41 -12.42 1.38
CA ALA A 176 2.75 -13.46 0.60
C ALA A 176 3.62 -14.24 -0.40
N ALA A 177 4.94 -14.24 -0.26
CA ALA A 177 5.89 -14.80 -1.24
C ALA A 177 5.66 -16.30 -1.48
N ALA A 178 5.15 -17.01 -0.45
CA ALA A 178 4.81 -18.41 -0.53
C ALA A 178 3.54 -18.71 -1.37
N ARG A 179 2.63 -17.75 -1.53
CA ARG A 179 1.37 -17.91 -2.30
C ARG A 179 1.41 -17.23 -3.66
N HIS A 180 2.02 -16.05 -3.73
CA HIS A 180 1.97 -15.17 -4.90
C HIS A 180 3.33 -14.97 -5.58
N GLY A 181 4.32 -15.77 -5.21
CA GLY A 181 5.67 -15.73 -5.78
C GLY A 181 6.39 -14.40 -5.53
N GLN A 182 7.26 -14.01 -6.47
CA GLN A 182 8.13 -12.83 -6.37
C GLN A 182 7.47 -11.49 -6.75
N HIS A 183 6.17 -11.50 -7.04
CA HIS A 183 5.46 -10.34 -7.61
C HIS A 183 5.06 -9.29 -6.57
N CYS A 184 5.07 -9.65 -5.29
CA CYS A 184 4.64 -8.79 -4.19
C CYS A 184 5.82 -8.51 -3.26
N ARG A 185 6.21 -7.23 -3.20
CA ARG A 185 7.44 -6.79 -2.55
C ARG A 185 7.19 -5.54 -1.70
N ILE A 186 8.09 -5.32 -0.74
CA ILE A 186 8.09 -4.10 0.07
C ILE A 186 8.94 -3.05 -0.64
N TYR A 187 8.42 -1.84 -0.76
CA TYR A 187 9.11 -0.73 -1.39
C TYR A 187 9.20 0.47 -0.46
N LYS A 188 10.41 0.99 -0.27
CA LYS A 188 10.63 2.31 0.31
C LYS A 188 10.50 3.35 -0.80
N ILE A 189 9.51 4.23 -0.71
CA ILE A 189 9.34 5.34 -1.65
C ILE A 189 10.15 6.54 -1.16
N ASN A 190 11.10 6.97 -1.97
CA ASN A 190 11.98 8.10 -1.69
C ASN A 190 11.38 9.42 -2.19
N ALA A 191 10.76 9.39 -3.36
CA ALA A 191 10.09 10.55 -3.93
C ALA A 191 8.90 10.13 -4.79
N MET A 192 7.87 10.98 -4.79
CA MET A 192 6.69 10.81 -5.62
C MET A 192 6.20 12.16 -6.11
N GLN A 193 5.72 12.21 -7.34
CA GLN A 193 5.06 13.38 -7.89
C GLN A 193 3.83 12.93 -8.67
N ILE A 194 2.67 13.48 -8.32
CA ILE A 194 1.44 13.30 -9.10
C ILE A 194 1.55 14.21 -10.32
N LEU A 195 1.31 13.65 -11.50
CA LEU A 195 1.40 14.32 -12.80
C LEU A 195 0.03 14.86 -13.24
#